data_AF-H4F9I9-F1
#
_entry.id   AF-H4F9I9-F1
#
_cell.length_a   1.000
_cell.length_b   1.000
_cell.length_c   1.000
_cell.angle_alpha   90.00
_cell.angle_beta   90.00
_cell.angle_gamma   90.00
#
_symmetry.space_group_name_H-M   'P 1'
#
loop_
_entity.id
_entity.type
_entity.pdbx_description
1 polymer ?
#
loop_
_entity_poly.entity_id
_entity_poly.type
_entity_poly.pdbx_seq_one_letter_code
_entity_poly.pdbx_strand_id
1 'polypeptide(L)' 'MALAGGESKTQAIAGALKLGVIDVFVTDKFTAARLTA' A
#
# COMPACT_ATOMS: atom_id res chain seq x y z
N MET A 1 2.12 1.67 11.97
CA MET A 1 1.10 0.74 11.44
C MET A 1 0.07 1.55 10.66
N ALA A 2 -0.21 1.20 9.40
CA ALA A 2 -1.15 1.93 8.53
C ALA A 2 -2.18 0.99 7.89
N LEU A 3 -3.38 1.50 7.60
CA LEU A 3 -4.47 0.81 6.92
C LEU A 3 -4.96 1.67 5.76
N ALA A 4 -4.88 1.14 4.54
CA ALA A 4 -5.44 1.78 3.35
C ALA A 4 -5.72 0.73 2.28
N GLY A 5 -6.58 1.07 1.32
CA GLY A 5 -6.95 0.19 0.21
C GLY A 5 -7.62 0.97 -0.90
N GLY A 6 -7.87 0.29 -2.01
CA GLY A 6 -8.46 0.86 -3.21
C GLY A 6 -7.44 1.30 -4.27
N GLU A 7 -7.93 1.39 -5.51
CA GLU A 7 -7.14 1.64 -6.71
C GLU A 7 -6.50 3.03 -6.72
N SER A 8 -7.29 4.06 -6.40
CA SER A 8 -6.89 5.46 -6.46
C SER A 8 -5.73 5.81 -5.52
N LYS A 9 -5.48 4.98 -4.50
CA LYS A 9 -4.44 5.22 -3.48
C LYS A 9 -3.17 4.39 -3.70
N THR A 10 -3.16 3.50 -4.69
CA THR A 10 -2.08 2.51 -4.90
C THR A 10 -0.71 3.19 -5.06
N GLN A 11 -0.62 4.25 -5.87
CA GLN A 11 0.65 4.96 -6.08
C GLN A 11 1.18 5.64 -4.82
N ALA A 12 0.30 6.27 -4.03
CA ALA A 12 0.68 6.92 -2.78
C ALA A 12 1.19 5.89 -1.75
N ILE A 13 0.49 4.76 -1.64
CA ILE A 13 0.88 3.65 -0.76
C ILE A 13 2.24 3.08 -1.18
N ALA A 14 2.46 2.86 -2.48
CA ALA A 14 3.74 2.37 -3.01
C ALA A 14 4.90 3.32 -2.67
N GLY A 15 4.68 4.63 -2.76
CA GLY A 15 5.66 5.64 -2.35
C GLY A 15 5.99 5.57 -0.87
N ALA A 16 4.97 5.50 0.00
CA ALA A 16 5.15 5.44 1.45
C ALA A 16 5.91 4.16 1.90
N LEU A 17 5.62 3.02 1.26
CA LEU A 17 6.33 1.76 1.50
C LEU A 17 7.79 1.83 1.03
N LYS A 18 8.05 2.38 -0.17
CA LYS A 18 9.41 2.52 -0.71
C LYS A 18 10.29 3.45 0.11
N LEU A 19 9.71 4.51 0.69
CA LEU A 19 10.42 5.44 1.57
C LEU A 19 10.62 4.89 2.99
N GLY A 20 10.05 3.72 3.32
CA GLY A 20 10.15 3.14 4.66
C GLY A 20 9.36 3.91 5.73
N VAL A 21 8.34 4.69 5.32
CA VAL A 21 7.51 5.48 6.26
C VAL A 21 6.53 4.58 7.01
N ILE A 22 6.22 3.40 6.45
CA ILE A 22 5.27 2.44 7.01
C ILE A 22 5.97 1.10 7.18
N ASP A 23 6.21 0.69 8.43
CA ASP A 23 6.81 -0.61 8.74
C ASP A 23 5.81 -1.78 8.66
N VAL A 24 4.53 -1.51 8.97
CA VAL A 24 3.46 -2.51 8.95
C VAL A 24 2.23 -1.91 8.26
N PHE A 25 1.82 -2.52 7.16
CA PHE A 25 0.70 -2.07 6.33
C PHE A 25 -0.36 -3.17 6.17
N VAL A 26 -1.61 -2.86 6.50
CA VAL A 26 -2.77 -3.74 6.32
C VAL A 26 -3.63 -3.21 5.18
N THR A 27 -4.02 -4.08 4.25
CA THR A 27 -4.76 -3.70 3.05
C THR A 27 -5.65 -4.83 2.54
N ASP A 28 -6.48 -4.55 1.54
CA ASP A 28 -7.28 -5.54 0.84
C ASP A 28 -6.48 -6.30 -0.23
N LYS A 29 -6.97 -7.47 -0.63
CA LYS A 29 -6.28 -8.34 -1.59
C LYS A 29 -6.05 -7.70 -2.97
N PHE A 30 -6.90 -6.74 -3.38
CA PHE A 30 -6.79 -6.12 -4.70
C PHE A 30 -5.69 -5.07 -4.71
N THR A 31 -5.60 -4.25 -3.68
CA THR A 31 -4.48 -3.32 -3.51
C THR A 31 -3.17 -4.05 -3.28
N ALA A 32 -3.16 -5.13 -2.49
CA ALA A 32 -1.98 -5.99 -2.37
C ALA A 32 -1.52 -6.51 -3.74
N ALA A 33 -2.42 -7.07 -4.56
CA ALA A 33 -2.08 -7.56 -5.88
C ALA A 33 -1.51 -6.48 -6.81
N ARG A 34 -2.07 -5.26 -6.78
CA ARG A 34 -1.55 -4.11 -7.54
C ARG A 34 -0.16 -3.64 -7.09
N LEU A 35 0.17 -3.84 -5.81
CA LEU A 35 1.47 -3.46 -5.25
C LEU A 35 2.56 -4.51 -5.49
N THR A 36 2.18 -5.76 -5.79
CA THR A 36 3.09 -6.88 -6.02
C THR A 36 3.20 -7.33 -7.48
N ALA A 37 2.41 -6.75 -8.37
CA ALA A 37 2.50 -6.94 -9.83
C ALA A 37 3.66 -6.12 -10.40
#